data_AF-A0A9E3BEC7-F1
#
_entry.id   AF-A0A9E3BEC7-F1
#
_cell.length_a   1.000
_cell.length_b   1.000
_cell.length_c   1.000
_cell.angle_alpha   90.00
_cell.angle_beta   90.00
_cell.angle_gamma   90.00
#
_symmetry.space_group_name_H-M   'P 1'
#
loop_
_entity.id
_entity.type
_entity.pdbx_description
1 polymer ?
#
loop_
_entity_poly.entity_id
_entity_poly.type
_entity_poly.pdbx_seq_one_letter_code
_entity_poly.pdbx_strand_id
1 'polypeptide(L)'
;MARGSQDKMIRKSSNNDDIVISAFPENSQLETADQIRGFELLRLAFFALKLRKLEQRHDRIKDEAEYKFRCSLLRHAIFHQVVTLTRLDARDQAMHLIDACRK
;
A
#
# COMPACT_ATOMS: atom_id res chain seq x y z
N MET A 1 -27.55 -25.76 -59.23
CA MET A 1 -27.41 -25.18 -57.88
C MET A 1 -26.49 -26.07 -57.07
N ALA A 2 -25.28 -25.62 -56.74
CA ALA A 2 -24.49 -26.03 -55.58
C ALA A 2 -23.25 -25.14 -55.51
N ARG A 3 -23.29 -24.17 -54.59
CA ARG A 3 -22.18 -23.29 -54.23
C ARG A 3 -21.14 -24.08 -53.43
N GLY A 4 -19.87 -23.77 -53.65
CA GLY A 4 -18.77 -24.20 -52.78
C GLY A 4 -17.66 -23.15 -52.83
N SER A 5 -17.93 -21.97 -52.26
CA SER A 5 -16.91 -20.93 -52.05
C SER A 5 -15.83 -21.46 -51.11
N GLN A 6 -14.59 -21.41 -51.57
CA GLN A 6 -13.40 -21.58 -50.74
C GLN A 6 -13.21 -20.30 -49.91
N ASP A 7 -13.57 -20.34 -48.62
CA ASP A 7 -13.12 -19.32 -47.67
C ASP A 7 -11.77 -19.73 -47.09
N LYS A 8 -10.72 -19.05 -47.56
CA LYS A 8 -9.38 -19.09 -46.96
C LYS A 8 -9.42 -18.35 -45.64
N MET A 9 -9.45 -19.07 -44.52
CA MET A 9 -9.20 -18.50 -43.20
C MET A 9 -7.76 -17.97 -43.13
N ILE A 10 -7.64 -16.65 -43.12
CA ILE A 10 -6.42 -15.91 -42.77
C ILE A 10 -6.07 -16.26 -41.33
N ARG A 11 -4.95 -16.99 -41.13
CA ARG A 11 -4.32 -17.13 -39.81
C ARG A 11 -3.86 -15.75 -39.35
N LYS A 12 -4.64 -15.10 -38.47
CA LYS A 12 -4.12 -14.07 -37.58
C LYS A 12 -3.38 -14.77 -36.45
N SER A 13 -2.05 -14.75 -36.50
CA SER A 13 -1.22 -15.02 -35.33
C SER A 13 -1.45 -13.90 -34.32
N SER A 14 -2.37 -14.13 -33.38
CA SER A 14 -2.46 -13.30 -32.18
C SER A 14 -1.40 -13.83 -31.23
N ASN A 15 -0.27 -13.13 -31.13
CA ASN A 15 0.65 -13.33 -30.02
C ASN A 15 -0.11 -12.93 -28.75
N ASN A 16 -0.71 -13.91 -28.08
CA ASN A 16 -1.11 -13.77 -26.68
C ASN A 16 0.20 -13.80 -25.89
N ASP A 17 0.82 -12.63 -25.76
CA ASP A 17 1.67 -12.39 -24.60
C ASP A 17 0.73 -12.45 -23.40
N ASP A 18 0.62 -13.64 -22.79
CA ASP A 18 -0.16 -13.85 -21.58
C ASP A 18 0.27 -12.79 -20.58
N ILE A 19 -0.64 -11.88 -20.27
CA ILE A 19 -0.47 -10.90 -19.21
C ILE A 19 -0.39 -11.72 -17.93
N VAL A 20 0.83 -12.01 -17.47
CA VAL A 20 1.07 -12.65 -16.19
C VAL A 20 0.72 -11.63 -15.12
N ILE A 21 -0.55 -11.59 -14.73
CA ILE A 21 -1.01 -10.97 -13.50
C ILE A 21 -0.41 -11.85 -12.40
N SER A 22 0.68 -11.40 -11.78
CA SER A 22 1.23 -12.07 -10.61
C SER A 22 0.11 -12.21 -9.59
N ALA A 23 -0.35 -13.44 -9.35
CA ALA A 23 -1.38 -13.71 -8.36
C ALA A 23 -0.85 -13.21 -7.01
N PHE A 24 -1.56 -12.25 -6.43
CA PHE A 24 -1.30 -11.84 -5.05
C PHE A 24 -1.57 -13.06 -4.17
N PRO A 25 -0.73 -13.38 -3.18
CA PRO A 25 -0.96 -14.55 -2.33
C PRO A 25 -2.36 -14.47 -1.74
N GLU A 26 -3.15 -15.55 -1.89
CA GLU A 26 -4.52 -15.60 -1.36
C GLU A 26 -4.54 -15.37 0.16
N ASN A 27 -3.44 -15.72 0.84
CA ASN A 27 -3.33 -15.72 2.29
C ASN A 27 -2.10 -14.91 2.72
N SER A 28 -2.32 -13.73 3.30
CA SER A 28 -1.39 -13.08 4.22
C SER A 28 -1.90 -13.31 5.64
N GLN A 29 -2.04 -14.56 6.05
CA GLN A 29 -2.59 -14.89 7.37
C GLN A 29 -1.49 -14.64 8.42
N LEU A 30 -1.63 -13.54 9.16
CA LEU A 30 -0.90 -13.32 10.38
C LEU A 30 -1.60 -14.16 11.46
N GLU A 31 -1.02 -15.32 11.78
CA GLU A 31 -1.67 -16.34 12.60
C GLU A 31 -1.52 -16.07 14.10
N THR A 32 -0.42 -15.42 14.49
CA THR A 32 -0.10 -15.16 15.90
C THR A 32 -0.29 -13.69 16.27
N ALA A 33 -0.60 -13.45 17.54
CA ALA A 33 -0.68 -12.08 18.08
C ALA A 33 0.62 -11.29 17.87
N ASP A 34 1.77 -11.94 17.95
CA ASP A 34 3.07 -11.31 17.73
C ASP A 34 3.31 -10.93 16.26
N GLN A 35 2.86 -11.77 15.31
CA GLN A 35 2.90 -11.44 13.88
C GLN A 35 2.00 -10.24 13.55
N ILE A 36 0.78 -10.23 14.11
CA ILE A 36 -0.16 -9.11 13.96
C ILE A 36 0.46 -7.85 14.53
N ARG A 37 0.99 -7.91 15.76
CA ARG A 37 1.68 -6.78 16.41
C ARG A 37 2.85 -6.27 15.56
N GLY A 38 3.71 -7.17 15.09
CA GLY A 38 4.87 -6.83 14.26
C GLY A 38 4.48 -6.14 12.96
N PHE A 39 3.44 -6.65 12.28
CA PHE A 39 2.90 -6.03 11.08
C PHE A 39 2.32 -4.65 11.36
N GLU A 40 1.55 -4.49 12.43
CA GLU A 40 0.96 -3.21 12.80
C GLU A 40 2.04 -2.19 13.21
N LEU A 41 3.16 -2.61 13.81
CA LEU A 41 4.32 -1.75 14.07
C LEU A 41 5.03 -1.34 12.78
N LEU A 42 5.21 -2.26 11.83
CA LEU A 42 5.79 -1.97 10.52
C LEU A 42 4.93 -0.96 9.75
N ARG A 43 3.61 -1.14 9.77
CA ARG A 43 2.65 -0.24 9.15
C ARG A 43 2.71 1.16 9.77
N LEU A 44 2.85 1.26 11.10
CA LEU A 44 3.07 2.53 11.79
C LEU A 44 4.35 3.21 11.30
N ALA A 45 5.46 2.46 11.23
CA ALA A 45 6.74 2.99 10.76
C ALA A 45 6.65 3.55 9.35
N PHE A 46 5.98 2.82 8.46
CA PHE A 46 5.73 3.28 7.10
C PHE A 46 4.99 4.62 7.07
N PHE A 47 3.90 4.77 7.84
CA PHE A 47 3.16 6.04 7.86
C PHE A 47 3.98 7.18 8.48
N ALA A 48 4.70 6.93 9.57
CA ALA A 48 5.54 7.94 10.22
C ALA A 48 6.67 8.42 9.29
N LEU A 49 7.37 7.50 8.61
CA LEU A 49 8.40 7.84 7.61
C LEU A 49 7.81 8.55 6.40
N LYS A 50 6.62 8.15 5.95
CA LYS A 50 5.92 8.80 4.83
C LYS A 50 5.52 10.23 5.19
N LEU A 51 5.09 10.48 6.43
CA LEU A 51 4.78 11.83 6.92
C LEU A 51 6.05 12.70 6.96
N ARG A 52 7.14 12.20 7.55
CA ARG A 52 8.41 12.93 7.56
C ARG A 52 8.90 13.27 6.16
N LYS A 53 8.86 12.30 5.23
CA LYS A 53 9.28 12.51 3.84
C LYS A 53 8.39 13.51 3.11
N LEU A 54 7.11 13.59 3.49
CA LEU A 54 6.19 14.59 2.96
C LEU A 54 6.54 15.99 3.49
N GLU A 55 6.76 16.11 4.80
CA GLU A 55 7.15 17.36 5.46
C GLU A 55 8.50 17.89 4.95
N GLN A 56 9.49 17.01 4.72
CA GLN A 56 10.78 17.36 4.11
C GLN A 56 10.69 17.84 2.66
N ARG A 57 9.56 17.56 1.98
CA ARG A 57 9.33 17.92 0.58
C ARG A 57 8.33 19.07 0.45
N HIS A 58 7.97 19.73 1.55
CA HIS A 58 6.98 20.81 1.56
C HIS A 58 7.27 21.85 0.48
N ASP A 59 8.51 22.36 0.39
CA ASP A 59 8.89 23.38 -0.61
C ASP A 59 8.69 22.94 -2.08
N ARG A 60 8.59 21.63 -2.34
CA ARG A 60 8.36 21.09 -3.69
C ARG A 60 6.88 20.99 -4.05
N ILE A 61 5.99 21.13 -3.06
CA ILE A 61 4.55 21.00 -3.23
C ILE A 61 3.97 22.41 -3.38
N LYS A 62 3.53 22.74 -4.60
CA LYS A 62 3.00 24.07 -4.93
C LYS A 62 1.58 24.30 -4.40
N ASP A 63 0.82 23.22 -4.20
CA ASP A 63 -0.53 23.27 -3.67
C ASP A 63 -0.53 23.03 -2.15
N GLU A 64 -0.68 24.12 -1.40
CA GLU A 64 -0.71 24.11 0.06
C GLU A 64 -1.94 23.37 0.62
N ALA A 65 -3.07 23.38 -0.10
CA ALA A 65 -4.27 22.67 0.33
C ALA A 65 -4.07 21.16 0.19
N GLU A 66 -3.49 20.70 -0.92
CA GLU A 66 -3.14 19.29 -1.12
C GLU A 66 -2.12 18.82 -0.08
N TYR A 67 -1.09 19.62 0.20
CA TYR A 67 -0.09 19.32 1.21
C TYR A 67 -0.73 19.11 2.60
N LYS A 68 -1.56 20.07 3.04
CA LYS A 68 -2.25 20.00 4.33
C LYS A 68 -3.17 18.78 4.41
N PHE A 69 -3.91 18.50 3.35
CA PHE A 69 -4.78 17.34 3.27
C PHE A 69 -3.97 16.03 3.44
N ARG A 70 -2.87 15.88 2.72
CA ARG A 70 -2.01 14.68 2.80
C ARG A 70 -1.36 14.51 4.17
N CYS A 71 -0.93 15.61 4.79
CA CYS A 71 -0.40 15.58 6.16
C CYS A 71 -1.49 15.15 7.15
N SER A 72 -2.69 15.72 7.04
CA SER A 72 -3.83 15.37 7.89
C SER A 72 -4.17 13.88 7.76
N LEU A 73 -4.25 13.37 6.52
CA LEU A 73 -4.54 11.97 6.25
C LEU A 73 -3.52 11.02 6.91
N LEU A 74 -2.22 11.34 6.81
CA LEU A 74 -1.18 10.54 7.43
C LEU A 74 -1.22 10.60 8.95
N ARG A 75 -1.50 11.78 9.54
CA ARG A 75 -1.65 11.92 11.00
C ARG A 75 -2.84 11.12 11.52
N HIS A 76 -3.96 11.12 10.80
CA HIS A 76 -5.11 10.27 11.12
C HIS A 76 -4.79 8.78 11.00
N ALA A 77 -4.08 8.36 9.95
CA ALA A 77 -3.64 6.97 9.80
C ALA A 77 -2.73 6.53 10.95
N ILE A 78 -1.76 7.37 11.33
CA ILE A 78 -0.87 7.14 12.48
C ILE A 78 -1.68 7.02 13.77
N PHE A 79 -2.63 7.93 14.01
CA PHE A 79 -3.49 7.88 15.20
C PHE A 79 -4.26 6.55 15.27
N HIS A 80 -4.93 6.16 14.19
CA HIS A 80 -5.67 4.90 14.15
C HIS A 80 -4.75 3.70 14.41
N GLN A 81 -3.54 3.73 13.84
CA GLN A 81 -2.54 2.69 14.05
C GLN A 81 -2.09 2.57 15.52
N VAL A 82 -1.92 3.71 16.22
CA VAL A 82 -1.61 3.73 17.66
C VAL A 82 -2.77 3.17 18.48
N VAL A 83 -4.01 3.47 18.12
CA VAL A 83 -5.19 2.88 18.77
C VAL A 83 -5.21 1.35 18.58
N THR A 84 -4.93 0.85 17.37
CA THR A 84 -4.80 -0.59 17.12
C THR A 84 -3.69 -1.21 17.98
N LEU A 85 -2.50 -0.61 18.00
CA LEU A 85 -1.36 -1.10 18.78
C LEU A 85 -1.59 -1.04 20.29
N THR A 86 -2.39 -0.09 20.77
CA THR A 86 -2.81 -0.04 22.19
C THR A 86 -3.66 -1.26 22.54
N ARG A 87 -4.55 -1.71 21.64
CA ARG A 87 -5.34 -2.94 21.84
C ARG A 87 -4.49 -4.21 21.78
N LEU A 88 -3.30 -4.15 21.19
CA LEU A 88 -2.34 -5.26 21.07
C LEU A 88 -1.22 -5.21 22.14
N ASP A 89 -1.37 -4.35 23.16
CA ASP A 89 -0.40 -4.13 24.24
C ASP A 89 1.01 -3.68 23.73
N ALA A 90 1.02 -2.87 22.67
CA ALA A 90 2.23 -2.42 21.98
C ALA A 90 2.33 -0.89 21.90
N ARG A 91 1.63 -0.17 22.79
CA ARG A 91 1.58 1.30 22.79
C ARG A 91 2.95 1.94 22.96
N ASP A 92 3.75 1.47 23.91
CA ASP A 92 5.06 2.08 24.20
C ASP A 92 6.03 1.89 23.03
N GLN A 93 6.00 0.71 22.41
CA GLN A 93 6.73 0.43 21.18
C GLN A 93 6.29 1.37 20.05
N ALA A 94 4.98 1.61 19.91
CA ALA A 94 4.43 2.54 18.93
C ALA A 94 4.95 3.97 19.14
N MET A 95 4.96 4.46 20.38
CA MET A 95 5.44 5.80 20.72
C MET A 95 6.94 5.96 20.46
N HIS A 96 7.75 5.00 20.93
CA HIS A 96 9.19 4.98 20.64
C HIS A 96 9.48 4.99 19.14
N LEU A 97 8.68 4.24 18.37
CA LEU A 97 8.84 4.15 16.93
C LEU A 97 8.51 5.48 16.22
N ILE A 98 7.44 6.17 16.64
CA ILE A 98 7.08 7.50 16.13
C ILE A 98 8.22 8.48 16.41
N ASP A 99 8.76 8.49 17.62
CA ASP A 99 9.84 9.39 18.01
C ASP A 99 11.14 9.08 17.26
N ALA A 100 11.45 7.81 17.03
CA ALA A 100 12.59 7.40 16.20
C ALA A 100 12.43 7.87 14.75
N CYS A 101 11.22 7.83 14.19
CA CYS A 101 10.96 8.28 12.83
C CYS A 101 11.05 9.81 12.66
N ARG A 102 10.84 10.57 13.74
CA ARG A 102 10.90 12.05 13.74
C ARG A 102 12.33 12.61 13.74
N LYS A 103 13.33 11.83 14.19
CA LYS A 103 14.76 12.20 14.16
C LYS A 103 15.32 12.10 12.75
#